data_AF-A0A0U5MPT0-F1
#
_entry.id   AF-A0A0U5MPT0-F1
#
_cell.length_a   1.000
_cell.length_b   1.000
_cell.length_c   1.000
_cell.angle_alpha   90.00
_cell.angle_beta   90.00
_cell.angle_gamma   90.00
#
_symmetry.space_group_name_H-M   'P 1'
#
loop_
_entity.id
_entity.type
_entity.pdbx_description
1 polymer ?
#
loop_
_entity_poly.entity_id
_entity_poly.type
_entity_poly.pdbx_seq_one_letter_code
_entity_poly.pdbx_strand_id
1 'polypeptide(L)'
;MDTPSQRALSRRDCPQTRRVSYAQFQGELAAQGMPNSNHYAFKCPSCGHVQSMASMVALSKVPTDKVDGYVYFSCEGRFNAARGCDWTLGGLLKIHALEVETGDGIVPAFEPASPEEAADLLAEVEGMNVTTVTMTTTVTMKKTRAMGTTQAQAANAVRTLDDASAEGAAR
;
A
#
# COMPACT_ATOMS: atom_id res chain seq x y z
N MET A 1 27.21 20.36 42.72
CA MET A 1 27.41 19.58 41.47
C MET A 1 26.50 18.39 41.58
N ASP A 2 25.25 18.59 41.20
CA ASP A 2 24.16 17.64 41.37
C ASP A 2 24.17 16.62 40.23
N THR A 3 24.25 15.34 40.60
CA THR A 3 24.06 14.21 39.70
C THR A 3 22.57 14.08 39.39
N PRO A 4 22.13 13.95 38.12
CA PRO A 4 20.74 13.66 37.84
C PRO A 4 20.42 12.23 38.24
N SER A 5 19.62 12.12 39.29
CA SER A 5 18.99 10.90 39.79
C SER A 5 18.21 10.18 38.68
N GLN A 6 18.47 8.87 38.56
CA GLN A 6 17.78 7.96 37.67
C GLN A 6 16.29 7.93 38.00
N ARG A 7 15.47 8.53 37.12
CA ARG A 7 14.01 8.48 37.21
C ARG A 7 13.57 7.06 36.88
N ALA A 8 13.17 6.32 37.91
CA ALA A 8 12.55 5.00 37.76
C ALA A 8 11.38 5.09 36.77
N LEU A 9 11.45 4.32 35.68
CA LEU A 9 10.36 4.17 34.72
C LEU A 9 9.14 3.64 35.47
N SER A 10 8.08 4.41 35.47
CA SER A 10 6.84 4.06 36.16
C SER A 10 6.12 2.97 35.37
N ARG A 11 5.42 2.05 36.04
CA ARG A 11 4.58 1.01 35.39
C ARG A 11 3.49 1.55 34.43
N ARG A 12 3.36 2.87 34.28
CA ARG A 12 2.41 3.53 33.36
C ARG A 12 2.90 3.61 31.92
N ASP A 13 4.16 3.28 31.66
CA ASP A 13 4.76 3.35 30.32
C ASP A 13 4.61 2.04 29.54
N CYS A 14 3.59 1.22 29.87
CA CYS A 14 3.16 0.14 28.98
C CYS A 14 2.47 0.79 27.77
N PRO A 15 2.92 0.55 26.52
CA PRO A 15 2.29 1.14 25.34
C PRO A 15 0.83 0.69 25.33
N GLN A 16 -0.08 1.64 25.54
CA GLN A 16 -1.52 1.38 25.54
C GLN A 16 -1.91 0.93 24.13
N THR A 17 -2.47 -0.27 24.00
CA THR A 17 -3.06 -0.72 22.74
C THR A 17 -4.24 0.19 22.40
N ARG A 18 -4.19 0.84 21.23
CA ARG A 18 -5.27 1.66 20.70
C ARG A 18 -6.36 0.73 20.16
N ARG A 19 -7.60 0.97 20.56
CA ARG A 19 -8.76 0.22 20.06
C ARG A 19 -9.71 1.14 19.30
N VAL A 20 -10.17 0.70 18.14
CA VAL A 20 -11.10 1.44 17.28
C VAL A 20 -12.20 0.52 16.74
N SER A 21 -13.35 1.10 16.42
CA SER A 21 -14.39 0.39 15.67
C SER A 21 -13.97 0.19 14.21
N TYR A 22 -14.54 -0.82 13.56
CA TYR A 22 -14.34 -1.05 12.12
C TYR A 22 -14.64 0.19 11.26
N ALA A 23 -15.70 0.95 11.59
CA ALA A 23 -16.06 2.18 10.87
C ALA A 23 -14.99 3.27 11.02
N GLN A 24 -14.41 3.42 12.22
CA GLN A 24 -13.30 4.35 12.44
C GLN A 24 -12.06 3.92 11.66
N PHE A 25 -11.73 2.63 11.67
CA PHE A 25 -10.61 2.08 10.91
C PHE A 25 -10.77 2.33 9.41
N GLN A 26 -11.96 2.10 8.85
CA GLN A 26 -12.26 2.42 7.46
C GLN A 26 -12.12 3.92 7.17
N GLY A 27 -12.53 4.79 8.11
CA GLY A 27 -12.34 6.23 8.01
C GLY A 27 -10.85 6.64 7.98
N GLU A 28 -10.02 6.01 8.82
CA GLU A 28 -8.56 6.23 8.82
C GLU A 28 -7.92 5.81 7.48
N LEU A 29 -8.34 4.68 6.90
CA LEU A 29 -7.87 4.24 5.59
C LEU A 29 -8.33 5.16 4.46
N ALA A 30 -9.59 5.58 4.48
CA ALA A 30 -10.11 6.53 3.50
C ALA A 30 -9.40 7.89 3.55
N ALA A 31 -8.99 8.32 4.75
CA ALA A 31 -8.25 9.57 4.96
C ALA A 31 -6.86 9.57 4.30
N GLN A 32 -6.31 8.41 3.91
CA GLN A 32 -5.07 8.34 3.14
C GLN A 32 -5.23 8.91 1.71
N GLY A 33 -6.46 9.00 1.20
CA GLY A 33 -6.71 9.55 -0.15
C GLY A 33 -6.23 8.65 -1.29
N MET A 34 -6.10 7.35 -1.05
CA MET A 34 -5.61 6.39 -2.03
C MET A 34 -6.66 6.09 -3.12
N PRO A 35 -6.24 5.82 -4.37
CA PRO A 35 -7.15 5.68 -5.51
C PRO A 35 -8.11 4.48 -5.39
N ASN A 36 -7.69 3.43 -4.69
CA ASN A 36 -8.51 2.26 -4.39
C ASN A 36 -7.92 1.51 -3.18
N SER A 37 -8.65 0.52 -2.67
CA SER A 37 -8.28 -0.24 -1.46
C SER A 37 -6.95 -0.98 -1.57
N ASN A 38 -6.48 -1.32 -2.78
CA ASN A 38 -5.20 -2.04 -2.94
C ASN A 38 -3.99 -1.16 -2.57
N HIS A 39 -4.17 0.15 -2.56
CA HIS A 39 -3.13 1.11 -2.22
C HIS A 39 -3.23 1.62 -0.78
N TYR A 40 -4.22 1.18 0.00
CA TYR A 40 -4.21 1.46 1.44
C TYR A 40 -2.93 0.92 2.07
N ALA A 41 -2.28 1.81 2.83
CA ALA A 41 -0.96 1.58 3.37
C ALA A 41 -1.01 1.35 4.88
N PHE A 42 -0.21 0.41 5.35
CA PHE A 42 -0.11 -0.01 6.74
C PHE A 42 1.34 0.00 7.17
N LYS A 43 1.58 0.32 8.44
CA LYS A 43 2.93 0.41 9.00
C LYS A 43 3.22 -0.77 9.92
N CYS A 44 4.31 -1.48 9.65
CA CYS A 44 4.78 -2.56 10.51
C CYS A 44 5.19 -1.99 11.90
N PRO A 45 4.64 -2.50 13.00
CA PRO A 45 4.96 -2.00 14.34
C PRO A 45 6.38 -2.37 14.81
N SER A 46 7.02 -3.35 14.17
CA SER A 46 8.36 -3.82 14.55
C SER A 46 9.47 -3.03 13.83
N CYS A 47 9.36 -2.87 12.50
CA CYS A 47 10.42 -2.24 11.69
C CYS A 47 10.02 -0.90 11.05
N GLY A 48 8.75 -0.49 11.15
CA GLY A 48 8.25 0.74 10.53
C GLY A 48 8.03 0.66 9.01
N HIS A 49 8.27 -0.49 8.37
CA HIS A 49 8.04 -0.66 6.93
C HIS A 49 6.59 -0.37 6.57
N VAL A 50 6.38 0.42 5.51
CA VAL A 50 5.07 0.80 4.98
C VAL A 50 4.75 -0.12 3.81
N GLN A 51 3.58 -0.75 3.85
CA GLN A 51 3.18 -1.78 2.89
C GLN A 51 1.72 -1.62 2.47
N SER A 52 1.38 -2.09 1.26
CA SER A 52 0.02 -2.13 0.72
C SER A 52 -0.22 -3.45 -0.02
N MET A 53 -1.46 -3.76 -0.38
CA MET A 53 -1.74 -4.97 -1.16
C MET A 53 -1.01 -4.92 -2.51
N ALA A 54 -0.99 -3.73 -3.14
CA ALA A 54 -0.28 -3.50 -4.39
C ALA A 54 1.23 -3.73 -4.25
N SER A 55 1.87 -3.24 -3.17
CA SER A 55 3.32 -3.46 -2.96
C SER A 55 3.62 -4.95 -2.74
N MET A 56 2.85 -5.63 -1.90
CA MET A 56 3.07 -7.04 -1.60
C MET A 56 2.94 -7.93 -2.85
N VAL A 57 1.97 -7.64 -3.73
CA VAL A 57 1.79 -8.39 -4.98
C VAL A 57 2.91 -8.06 -5.98
N ALA A 58 3.15 -6.77 -6.23
CA ALA A 58 4.07 -6.34 -7.28
C ALA A 58 5.53 -6.63 -6.91
N LEU A 59 5.93 -6.34 -5.66
CA LEU A 59 7.31 -6.27 -5.20
C LEU A 59 7.73 -7.51 -4.41
N SER A 60 6.78 -8.15 -3.73
CA SER A 60 7.05 -9.30 -2.85
C SER A 60 6.39 -10.61 -3.31
N LYS A 61 5.73 -10.58 -4.47
CA LYS A 61 5.15 -11.75 -5.16
C LYS A 61 4.17 -12.54 -4.30
N VAL A 62 3.49 -11.87 -3.38
CA VAL A 62 2.40 -12.46 -2.62
C VAL A 62 1.24 -12.73 -3.58
N PRO A 63 0.64 -13.95 -3.57
CA PRO A 63 -0.51 -14.25 -4.39
C PRO A 63 -1.70 -13.32 -4.09
N THR A 64 -2.34 -12.82 -5.14
CA THR A 64 -3.46 -11.85 -5.06
C THR A 64 -4.65 -12.37 -4.27
N ASP A 65 -4.88 -13.69 -4.29
CA ASP A 65 -5.96 -14.37 -3.55
C ASP A 65 -5.70 -14.48 -2.05
N LYS A 66 -4.46 -14.19 -1.59
CA LYS A 66 -4.06 -14.31 -0.18
C LYS A 66 -3.65 -12.98 0.46
N VAL A 67 -3.39 -11.95 -0.35
CA VAL A 67 -2.78 -10.70 0.12
C VAL A 67 -3.62 -9.97 1.18
N ASP A 68 -4.95 -10.05 1.08
CA ASP A 68 -5.89 -9.40 2.00
C ASP A 68 -5.67 -9.85 3.45
N GLY A 69 -5.48 -11.16 3.68
CA GLY A 69 -5.22 -11.71 5.01
C GLY A 69 -3.83 -11.40 5.58
N TYR A 70 -2.93 -10.78 4.79
CA TYR A 70 -1.57 -10.46 5.21
C TYR A 70 -1.30 -8.97 5.37
N VAL A 71 -1.91 -8.11 4.55
CA VAL A 71 -1.50 -6.71 4.40
C VAL A 71 -1.50 -5.90 5.71
N TYR A 72 -2.43 -6.18 6.61
CA TYR A 72 -2.55 -5.52 7.92
C TYR A 72 -2.06 -6.39 9.09
N PHE A 73 -1.46 -7.57 8.83
CA PHE A 73 -1.18 -8.58 9.86
C PHE A 73 0.25 -9.15 9.82
N SER A 74 0.87 -9.19 8.63
CA SER A 74 2.20 -9.76 8.41
C SER A 74 3.06 -8.75 7.67
N CYS A 75 4.27 -8.49 8.15
CA CYS A 75 5.20 -7.60 7.48
C CYS A 75 5.58 -8.18 6.11
N GLU A 76 5.66 -7.30 5.10
CA GLU A 76 6.09 -7.63 3.74
C GLU A 76 7.46 -8.34 3.73
N GLY A 77 8.33 -7.99 4.68
CA GLY A 77 9.64 -8.62 4.92
C GLY A 77 9.61 -10.15 5.04
N ARG A 78 8.50 -10.71 5.52
CA ARG A 78 8.31 -12.17 5.63
C ARG A 78 8.26 -12.88 4.27
N PHE A 79 7.85 -12.15 3.23
CA PHE A 79 7.77 -12.66 1.86
C PHE A 79 8.97 -12.20 1.03
N ASN A 80 9.51 -11.02 1.35
CA ASN A 80 10.69 -10.45 0.72
C ASN A 80 11.58 -9.78 1.76
N ALA A 81 12.64 -10.46 2.20
CA ALA A 81 13.54 -9.97 3.25
C ALA A 81 14.25 -8.63 2.94
N ALA A 82 14.23 -8.17 1.68
CA ALA A 82 14.73 -6.84 1.31
C ALA A 82 13.75 -5.70 1.62
N ARG A 83 12.50 -6.00 2.01
CA ARG A 83 11.38 -5.05 2.18
C ARG A 83 10.74 -5.14 3.57
N GLY A 84 11.55 -5.06 4.61
CA GLY A 84 11.08 -5.04 6.01
C GLY A 84 11.65 -6.18 6.84
N CYS A 85 10.87 -6.65 7.81
CA CYS A 85 11.28 -7.70 8.76
C CYS A 85 10.33 -8.92 8.74
N ASP A 86 10.70 -9.98 9.45
CA ASP A 86 9.90 -11.22 9.57
C ASP A 86 8.80 -11.14 10.66
N TRP A 87 8.24 -9.94 10.89
CA TRP A 87 7.25 -9.75 11.96
C TRP A 87 5.83 -10.10 11.52
N THR A 88 5.04 -10.67 12.44
CA THR A 88 3.60 -10.86 12.28
C THR A 88 2.88 -10.67 13.61
N LEU A 89 1.61 -10.24 13.55
CA LEU A 89 0.73 -10.18 14.72
C LEU A 89 0.27 -11.57 15.19
N GLY A 90 0.58 -12.62 14.42
CA GLY A 90 0.33 -14.01 14.77
C GLY A 90 1.46 -14.56 15.62
N GLY A 91 1.20 -14.80 16.90
CA GLY A 91 2.18 -15.38 17.81
C GLY A 91 1.65 -15.55 19.23
N LEU A 92 2.47 -16.18 20.09
CA LEU A 92 2.13 -16.39 21.50
C LEU A 92 2.08 -15.08 22.30
N LEU A 93 2.85 -14.06 21.88
CA LEU A 93 2.90 -12.75 22.50
C LEU A 93 2.14 -11.74 21.63
N LYS A 94 1.07 -11.16 22.19
CA LYS A 94 0.22 -10.14 21.55
C LYS A 94 0.86 -8.76 21.62
N ILE A 95 1.99 -8.58 20.93
CA ILE A 95 2.67 -7.29 20.85
C ILE A 95 2.10 -6.54 19.64
N HIS A 96 1.03 -5.78 19.88
CA HIS A 96 0.34 -4.99 18.86
C HIS A 96 -0.06 -3.60 19.39
N ALA A 97 0.01 -2.60 18.50
CA ALA A 97 -0.37 -1.23 18.81
C ALA A 97 -1.87 -0.96 18.57
N LEU A 98 -2.50 -1.67 17.63
CA LEU A 98 -3.88 -1.44 17.20
C LEU A 98 -4.73 -2.71 17.26
N GLU A 99 -5.94 -2.55 17.80
CA GLU A 99 -7.03 -3.51 17.77
C GLU A 99 -8.25 -2.90 17.08
N VAL A 100 -8.88 -3.66 16.17
CA VAL A 100 -10.10 -3.27 15.46
C VAL A 100 -11.25 -4.13 15.97
N GLU A 101 -12.30 -3.48 16.45
CA GLU A 101 -13.55 -4.14 16.83
C GLU A 101 -14.39 -4.38 15.56
N THR A 102 -14.58 -5.65 15.23
CA THR A 102 -15.46 -6.13 14.16
C THR A 102 -16.70 -6.79 14.78
N GLY A 103 -17.72 -7.07 13.97
CA GLY A 103 -18.91 -7.79 14.43
C GLY A 103 -18.61 -9.21 14.95
N ASP A 104 -17.47 -9.77 14.54
CA ASP A 104 -17.04 -11.13 14.88
C ASP A 104 -16.06 -11.16 16.07
N GLY A 105 -15.62 -9.99 16.56
CA GLY A 105 -14.72 -9.86 17.70
C GLY A 105 -13.65 -8.81 17.51
N ILE A 106 -12.56 -8.93 18.28
CA ILE A 106 -11.46 -7.97 18.28
C ILE A 106 -10.28 -8.58 17.53
N VAL A 107 -9.83 -7.90 16.47
CA VAL A 107 -8.71 -8.36 15.64
C VAL A 107 -7.53 -7.39 15.77
N PRO A 108 -6.30 -7.88 16.00
CA PRO A 108 -5.12 -7.03 15.97
C PRO A 108 -4.81 -6.65 14.52
N ALA A 109 -4.42 -5.39 14.31
CA ALA A 109 -4.06 -4.87 13.01
C ALA A 109 -2.80 -4.00 13.09
N PHE A 110 -2.14 -3.80 11.96
CA PHE A 110 -1.15 -2.75 11.78
C PHE A 110 -1.82 -1.39 11.71
N GLU A 111 -1.11 -0.36 12.16
CA GLU A 111 -1.62 1.00 12.09
C GLU A 111 -1.70 1.48 10.63
N PRO A 112 -2.78 2.16 10.23
CA PRO A 112 -2.80 2.89 8.97
C PRO A 112 -1.60 3.83 8.89
N ALA A 113 -0.92 3.82 7.75
CA ALA A 113 0.14 4.79 7.47
C ALA A 113 -0.46 6.19 7.29
N SER A 114 0.39 7.22 7.44
CA SER A 114 0.00 8.59 7.12
C SER A 114 -0.28 8.75 5.61
N PRO A 115 -1.05 9.78 5.19
CA PRO A 115 -1.30 10.03 3.77
C PRO A 115 -0.03 10.24 2.94
N GLU A 116 1.00 10.87 3.52
CA GLU A 116 2.30 11.08 2.87
C GLU A 116 3.04 9.75 2.64
N GLU A 117 3.18 8.92 3.68
CA GLU A 117 3.77 7.59 3.58
C GLU A 117 3.02 6.70 2.56
N ALA A 118 1.69 6.82 2.50
CA ALA A 118 0.86 6.08 1.55
C ALA A 118 1.11 6.55 0.10
N ALA A 119 1.23 7.86 -0.12
CA ALA A 119 1.52 8.44 -1.42
C ALA A 119 2.93 8.08 -1.92
N ASP A 120 3.94 8.07 -1.04
CA ASP A 120 5.29 7.64 -1.37
C ASP A 120 5.33 6.18 -1.83
N LEU A 121 4.63 5.30 -1.10
CA LEU A 121 4.52 3.89 -1.49
C LEU A 121 3.79 3.72 -2.82
N LEU A 122 2.72 4.48 -3.07
CA LEU A 122 2.01 4.48 -4.35
C LEU A 122 2.95 4.82 -5.50
N ALA A 123 3.72 5.91 -5.36
CA ALA A 123 4.68 6.35 -6.38
C ALA A 123 5.76 5.30 -6.66
N GLU A 124 6.25 4.60 -5.62
CA GLU A 124 7.20 3.49 -5.78
C GLU A 124 6.60 2.35 -6.63
N VAL A 125 5.39 1.91 -6.27
CA VAL A 125 4.72 0.79 -6.95
C VAL A 125 4.38 1.15 -8.40
N GLU A 126 3.90 2.37 -8.66
CA GLU A 126 3.59 2.84 -10.02
C GLU A 126 4.86 3.03 -10.87
N GLY A 127 5.95 3.53 -10.28
CA GLY A 127 7.24 3.67 -10.97
C GLY A 127 7.80 2.34 -11.49
N MET A 128 7.55 1.23 -10.78
CA MET A 128 7.92 -0.11 -11.25
C MET A 128 7.04 -0.59 -12.42
N ASN A 129 5.74 -0.28 -12.39
CA ASN A 129 4.82 -0.63 -13.47
C ASN A 129 5.14 0.14 -14.77
N VAL A 130 5.55 1.41 -14.68
CA VAL A 130 5.98 2.18 -15.88
C VAL A 130 7.25 1.59 -16.51
N THR A 131 8.19 1.15 -15.68
CA THR A 131 9.46 0.58 -16.15
C THR A 131 9.24 -0.73 -16.92
N THR A 132 8.36 -1.60 -16.43
CA THR A 132 8.03 -2.89 -17.08
C THR A 132 7.27 -2.71 -18.40
N VAL A 133 6.36 -1.73 -18.48
CA VAL A 133 5.63 -1.38 -19.72
C VAL A 133 6.59 -0.84 -20.80
N THR A 134 7.57 -0.02 -20.41
CA THR A 134 8.57 0.54 -21.34
C THR A 134 9.49 -0.54 -21.92
N MET A 135 9.92 -1.52 -21.10
CA MET A 135 10.74 -2.63 -21.59
C MET A 135 9.95 -3.60 -22.49
N THR A 136 8.69 -3.88 -22.19
CA THR A 136 7.87 -4.79 -23.01
C THR A 136 7.53 -4.20 -24.37
N THR A 137 7.29 -2.88 -24.43
CA THR A 137 7.02 -2.15 -25.68
C THR A 137 8.25 -2.15 -26.60
N THR A 138 9.46 -1.95 -26.06
CA THR A 138 10.69 -1.95 -26.85
C THR A 138 11.09 -3.34 -27.36
N VAL A 139 10.80 -4.41 -26.62
CA VAL A 139 11.04 -5.79 -27.08
C VAL A 139 10.08 -6.19 -28.20
N THR A 140 8.81 -5.75 -28.13
CA THR A 140 7.82 -6.07 -29.16
C THR A 140 8.14 -5.36 -30.49
N MET A 141 8.62 -4.12 -30.46
CA MET A 141 8.98 -3.39 -31.69
C MET A 141 10.28 -3.87 -32.36
N LYS A 142 11.20 -4.51 -31.62
CA LYS A 142 12.43 -5.06 -32.21
C LYS A 142 12.21 -6.40 -32.92
N LYS A 143 11.19 -7.16 -32.52
CA LYS A 143 10.85 -8.48 -33.11
C LYS A 143 10.14 -8.38 -34.47
N THR A 144 9.54 -7.23 -34.80
CA THR A 144 8.87 -7.00 -36.09
C THR A 144 9.81 -6.58 -37.23
N ARG A 145 11.12 -6.43 -36.97
CA ARG A 145 12.10 -6.04 -38.01
C ARG A 145 12.82 -7.19 -38.70
N ALA A 146 12.40 -8.44 -38.46
CA ALA A 146 13.01 -9.65 -39.03
C ALA A 146 12.11 -10.44 -40.00
N MET A 147 10.90 -9.98 -40.32
CA MET A 147 10.08 -10.57 -41.40
C MET A 147 9.55 -9.47 -42.30
N GLY A 148 9.92 -9.58 -43.59
CA GLY A 148 9.66 -8.58 -44.60
C GLY A 148 8.17 -8.38 -44.90
N THR A 149 7.89 -7.14 -45.31
CA THR A 149 7.01 -6.78 -46.42
C THR A 149 5.57 -7.33 -46.38
N THR A 150 4.65 -6.53 -45.83
CA THR A 150 3.57 -5.92 -46.63
C THR A 150 2.93 -4.77 -45.85
N GLN A 151 2.47 -3.82 -46.63
CA GLN A 151 2.15 -2.44 -46.30
C GLN A 151 0.71 -2.29 -45.82
N ALA A 152 0.47 -1.22 -45.07
CA ALA A 152 -0.80 -0.55 -44.79
C ALA A 152 -1.68 -1.15 -43.67
N GLN A 153 -1.71 -0.47 -42.53
CA GLN A 153 -2.73 0.55 -42.27
C GLN A 153 -2.42 1.26 -40.95
N ALA A 154 -2.14 2.56 -41.07
CA ALA A 154 -2.10 3.50 -39.96
C ALA A 154 -3.51 3.98 -39.66
N ALA A 155 -3.90 4.02 -38.38
CA ALA A 155 -4.84 5.01 -37.89
C ALA A 155 -4.57 5.27 -36.41
N ASN A 156 -3.96 6.43 -36.20
CA ASN A 156 -3.66 7.10 -34.95
C ASN A 156 -4.98 7.47 -34.24
N ALA A 157 -5.16 7.08 -32.98
CA ALA A 157 -6.29 7.50 -32.14
C ALA A 157 -5.78 8.01 -30.80
N VAL A 158 -5.07 9.14 -30.83
CA VAL A 158 -4.98 10.06 -29.69
C VAL A 158 -5.84 11.25 -30.05
N ARG A 159 -7.04 11.33 -29.47
CA ARG A 159 -7.87 12.52 -29.53
C ARG A 159 -8.15 12.96 -28.09
N THR A 160 -7.55 14.08 -27.78
CA THR A 160 -7.70 14.94 -26.61
C THR A 160 -9.17 15.18 -26.26
N LEU A 161 -9.51 15.02 -24.98
CA LEU A 161 -10.75 15.51 -24.39
C LEU A 161 -10.41 16.84 -23.70
N ASP A 162 -10.58 17.93 -24.44
CA ASP A 162 -10.68 19.28 -23.88
C ASP A 162 -11.92 19.95 -24.48
N ASP A 163 -12.65 20.64 -23.60
CA ASP A 163 -13.70 21.64 -23.82
C ASP A 163 -15.08 21.20 -24.35
N ALA A 164 -16.04 21.13 -23.41
CA ALA A 164 -17.37 21.72 -23.59
C ALA A 164 -17.96 22.12 -22.23
N SER A 165 -17.66 23.35 -21.81
CA SER A 165 -18.48 24.08 -20.86
C SER A 165 -19.77 24.58 -21.53
N ALA A 166 -20.85 24.52 -20.75
CA ALA A 166 -21.93 25.52 -20.67
C ALA A 166 -22.91 25.72 -21.84
N GLU A 167 -24.09 26.22 -21.42
CA GLU A 167 -25.23 26.75 -22.18
C GLU A 167 -26.19 25.69 -22.74
N GLY A 168 -27.50 25.69 -22.48
CA GLY A 168 -28.39 26.65 -21.84
C GLY A 168 -29.82 26.43 -22.34
N ALA A 169 -30.79 26.62 -21.46
CA ALA A 169 -32.13 27.13 -21.70
C ALA A 169 -33.15 26.39 -22.62
N ALA A 170 -34.33 26.21 -22.01
CA ALA A 170 -35.67 26.33 -22.60
C ALA A 170 -36.19 25.20 -23.51
N ARG A 171 -37.13 24.41 -22.96
CA ARG A 171 -38.57 24.58 -23.18
C ARG A 171 -39.38 23.62 -22.31
#